data_AF-A0A6N6KI04-F1
#
_entry.id   AF-A0A6N6KI04-F1
#
_cell.length_a   1.000
_cell.length_b   1.000
_cell.length_c   1.000
_cell.angle_alpha   90.00
_cell.angle_beta   90.00
_cell.angle_gamma   90.00
#
_symmetry.space_group_name_H-M   'P 1'
#
loop_
_entity.id
_entity.type
_entity.pdbx_description
1 polymer ?
#
loop_
_entity_poly.entity_id
_entity_poly.type
_entity_poly.pdbx_seq_one_letter_code
_entity_poly.pdbx_strand_id
1 'polypeptide(L)'
;MIPLDLTPYKSELRLKKEDGKVYVFDLIRSKWLVLLPEELVRQLLILYLIREKRYSKNFIAVEKGLKVNDLDKRFDLLVYNADTQPFMLVECKAPSVKITQDVFRQMAIYNMAFRV
;
A
#
# COMPACT_ATOMS: atom_id res chain seq x y z
N MET A 1 -12.10 -6.90 -14.11
CA MET A 1 -11.06 -6.00 -13.52
C MET A 1 -11.24 -4.63 -14.14
N ILE A 2 -11.21 -3.57 -13.33
CA ILE A 2 -11.28 -2.19 -13.82
C ILE A 2 -9.84 -1.72 -14.07
N PRO A 3 -9.52 -1.13 -15.24
CA PRO A 3 -8.19 -0.59 -15.50
C PRO A 3 -7.96 0.65 -14.62
N LEU A 4 -6.85 0.65 -13.88
CA LEU A 4 -6.38 1.80 -13.09
C LEU A 4 -4.96 2.12 -13.52
N ASP A 5 -4.75 3.26 -14.18
CA ASP A 5 -3.42 3.73 -14.55
C ASP A 5 -2.84 4.64 -13.46
N LEU A 6 -1.75 4.18 -12.85
CA LEU A 6 -1.02 4.91 -11.81
C LEU A 6 0.23 5.63 -12.34
N THR A 7 0.51 5.51 -13.64
CA THR A 7 1.69 6.09 -14.29
C THR A 7 1.79 7.62 -14.16
N PRO A 8 0.68 8.40 -14.18
CA PRO A 8 0.75 9.86 -14.05
C PRO A 8 1.44 10.35 -12.76
N TYR A 9 1.42 9.56 -11.67
CA TYR A 9 2.00 9.95 -10.38
C TYR A 9 3.49 9.62 -10.23
N LYS A 10 4.12 9.01 -11.26
CA LYS A 10 5.55 8.62 -11.18
C LYS A 10 6.49 9.80 -11.00
N SER A 11 6.16 10.95 -11.59
CA SER A 11 6.99 12.17 -11.49
C SER A 11 7.00 12.79 -10.09
N GLU A 12 6.00 12.49 -9.26
CA GLU A 12 5.92 12.95 -7.86
C GLU A 12 6.73 12.08 -6.89
N LEU A 13 7.20 10.91 -7.33
CA LEU A 13 8.01 10.04 -6.49
C LEU A 13 9.35 10.71 -6.17
N ARG A 14 9.63 10.82 -4.88
CA ARG A 14 10.95 11.24 -4.40
C ARG A 14 11.85 10.03 -4.43
N LEU A 15 12.80 10.04 -5.36
CA LEU A 15 13.76 8.96 -5.57
C LEU A 15 15.18 9.40 -5.20
N LYS A 16 15.98 8.46 -4.69
CA LYS A 16 17.43 8.64 -4.56
C LYS A 16 18.16 7.35 -4.94
N LYS A 17 19.42 7.47 -5.32
CA LYS A 17 20.30 6.34 -5.60
C LYS A 17 21.45 6.33 -4.62
N GLU A 18 21.69 5.20 -3.97
CA GLU A 18 22.71 5.02 -2.94
C GLU A 18 23.13 3.54 -2.95
N ASP A 19 24.44 3.26 -2.89
CA ASP A 19 25.00 1.90 -2.92
C ASP A 19 24.46 0.99 -4.04
N GLY A 20 24.28 1.56 -5.24
CA GLY A 20 23.76 0.84 -6.40
C GLY A 20 22.26 0.50 -6.33
N LYS A 21 21.56 0.88 -5.25
CA LYS A 21 20.12 0.67 -5.08
C LYS A 21 19.34 1.97 -5.33
N VAL A 22 18.13 1.84 -5.84
CA VAL A 22 17.17 2.94 -5.94
C VAL A 22 16.27 2.89 -4.70
N TYR A 23 16.06 4.04 -4.09
CA TYR A 23 15.17 4.22 -2.96
C TYR A 23 14.04 5.16 -3.31
N VAL A 24 12.87 4.93 -2.71
CA VAL A 24 11.71 5.81 -2.74
C VAL A 24 11.39 6.29 -1.33
N PHE A 25 11.03 7.55 -1.19
CA PHE A 25 10.56 8.08 0.09
C PHE A 25 9.10 7.72 0.30
N ASP A 26 8.80 7.00 1.38
CA ASP A 26 7.43 6.71 1.79
C ASP A 26 6.84 7.89 2.57
N LEU A 27 5.79 8.51 2.03
CA LEU A 27 5.15 9.69 2.60
C LEU A 27 4.34 9.40 3.88
N ILE A 28 3.91 8.16 4.08
CA ILE A 28 3.11 7.74 5.24
C ILE A 28 4.06 7.38 6.40
N ARG A 29 5.07 6.56 6.12
CA ARG A 29 6.07 6.08 7.09
C ARG A 29 7.23 7.04 7.32
N SER A 30 7.33 8.09 6.52
CA SER A 30 8.37 9.13 6.59
C SER A 30 9.81 8.58 6.56
N LYS A 31 10.08 7.59 5.70
CA LYS A 31 11.41 6.97 5.57
C LYS A 31 11.72 6.55 4.14
N TRP A 32 13.01 6.41 3.84
CA TRP A 32 13.48 5.89 2.56
C TRP A 32 13.45 4.35 2.56
N LEU A 33 12.94 3.78 1.47
CA LEU A 33 12.82 2.34 1.27
C LEU A 33 13.40 1.93 -0.07
N VAL A 34 13.98 0.73 -0.14
CA VAL A 34 14.41 0.17 -1.42
C VAL A 34 13.21 0.09 -2.35
N LEU A 35 13.33 0.64 -3.55
CA LEU A 35 12.28 0.64 -4.55
C LEU A 35 12.13 -0.75 -5.16
N LEU A 36 11.27 -1.56 -4.55
CA LEU A 36 10.82 -2.84 -5.10
C LEU A 36 9.62 -2.61 -6.03
N PRO A 37 9.34 -3.51 -7.01
CA PRO A 37 8.20 -3.37 -7.92
C PRO A 37 6.85 -3.23 -7.22
N GLU A 38 6.64 -3.97 -6.13
CA GLU A 38 5.42 -3.86 -5.30
C GLU A 38 5.37 -2.53 -4.52
N GLU A 39 6.51 -2.05 -4.02
CA GLU A 39 6.62 -0.76 -3.34
C GLU A 39 6.36 0.40 -4.30
N LEU A 40 6.80 0.30 -5.57
CA LEU A 40 6.44 1.25 -6.62
C LEU A 40 4.92 1.36 -6.75
N VAL A 41 4.21 0.23 -6.86
CA VAL A 41 2.74 0.21 -6.96
C VAL A 41 2.10 0.83 -5.72
N ARG A 42 2.58 0.47 -4.51
CA ARG A 42 2.07 1.02 -3.24
C ARG A 42 2.23 2.53 -3.16
N GLN A 43 3.41 3.08 -3.47
CA GLN A 43 3.65 4.52 -3.41
C GLN A 43 2.83 5.30 -4.44
N LEU A 44 2.70 4.76 -5.66
CA LEU A 44 1.84 5.39 -6.68
C LEU A 44 0.36 5.36 -6.28
N LEU A 45 -0.10 4.27 -5.64
CA LEU A 45 -1.46 4.18 -5.14
C LEU A 45 -1.72 5.16 -3.99
N ILE A 46 -0.76 5.33 -3.06
CA ILE A 46 -0.85 6.35 -2.01
C ILE A 46 -0.99 7.75 -2.62
N LEU A 47 -0.18 8.07 -3.63
CA LEU A 47 -0.26 9.35 -4.33
C LEU A 47 -1.63 9.52 -5.00
N TYR A 48 -2.14 8.51 -5.70
CA TYR A 48 -3.49 8.53 -6.26
C TYR A 48 -4.57 8.80 -5.20
N LEU A 49 -4.52 8.11 -4.05
CA LEU A 49 -5.49 8.29 -2.98
C LEU A 49 -5.45 9.73 -2.42
N ILE A 50 -4.27 10.30 -2.26
CA ILE A 50 -4.10 11.66 -1.73
C ILE A 50 -4.49 12.72 -2.76
N ARG A 51 -4.06 12.56 -4.02
CA ARG A 51 -4.20 13.58 -5.07
C ARG A 51 -5.57 13.56 -5.72
N GLU A 52 -6.00 12.40 -6.17
CA GLU A 52 -7.22 12.22 -6.94
C GLU A 52 -8.41 12.03 -6.01
N LYS A 53 -8.27 11.14 -5.03
CA LYS A 53 -9.35 10.79 -4.11
C LYS A 53 -9.42 11.67 -2.86
N ARG A 54 -8.47 12.60 -2.71
CA ARG A 54 -8.43 13.59 -1.62
C ARG A 54 -8.43 12.98 -0.20
N TYR A 55 -7.96 11.75 -0.05
CA TYR A 55 -7.74 11.19 1.28
C TYR A 55 -6.60 11.93 1.98
N SER A 56 -6.82 12.35 3.22
CA SER A 56 -5.73 12.82 4.06
C SER A 56 -4.75 11.68 4.31
N LYS A 57 -3.45 11.97 4.26
CA LYS A 57 -2.40 11.01 4.61
C LYS A 57 -2.61 10.39 6.00
N ASN A 58 -3.27 11.12 6.91
CA ASN A 58 -3.53 10.67 8.28
C ASN A 58 -4.59 9.54 8.34
N PHE A 59 -5.40 9.38 7.28
CA PHE A 59 -6.37 8.29 7.16
C PHE A 59 -5.81 7.09 6.38
N ILE A 60 -4.51 7.06 6.09
CA ILE A 60 -3.86 5.96 5.38
C ILE A 60 -2.79 5.37 6.30
N ALA A 61 -2.93 4.09 6.63
CA ALA A 61 -1.92 3.33 7.35
C ALA A 61 -1.20 2.38 6.40
N VAL A 62 0.12 2.34 6.52
CA VAL A 62 1.00 1.35 5.88
C VAL A 62 1.60 0.50 6.99
N GLU A 63 1.08 -0.70 7.22
CA GLU A 63 1.63 -1.60 8.22
C GLU A 63 2.67 -2.56 7.62
N LYS A 64 3.76 -2.77 8.35
CA LYS A 64 4.69 -3.86 8.04
C LYS A 64 5.06 -4.62 9.30
N GLY A 65 4.14 -5.43 9.81
CA GLY A 65 4.42 -6.50 10.76
C GLY A 65 4.41 -6.08 12.23
N LEU A 66 3.39 -6.54 12.94
CA LEU A 66 3.39 -6.70 14.39
C LEU A 66 3.34 -8.20 14.67
N LYS A 67 4.30 -8.72 15.46
CA LYS A 67 4.20 -10.07 16.01
C LYS A 67 3.18 -10.06 17.13
N VAL A 68 2.03 -10.67 16.90
CA VAL A 68 1.08 -11.04 17.96
C VAL A 68 0.68 -12.49 17.71
N ASN A 69 1.07 -13.39 18.62
CA ASN A 69 0.65 -14.80 18.66
C ASN A 69 0.85 -15.59 17.36
N ASP A 70 2.10 -15.68 16.87
CA ASP A 70 2.59 -16.58 15.80
C ASP A 70 1.96 -16.47 14.39
N LEU A 71 1.03 -15.55 14.16
CA LEU A 71 0.47 -15.28 12.83
C LEU A 71 1.12 -14.04 12.20
N ASP A 72 2.16 -14.28 11.38
CA ASP A 72 2.86 -13.24 10.61
C ASP A 72 2.02 -12.86 9.38
N LYS A 73 1.05 -11.96 9.55
CA LYS A 73 0.13 -11.60 8.47
C LYS A 73 -0.09 -10.08 8.41
N ARG A 74 0.39 -9.48 7.31
CA ARG A 74 0.41 -8.04 7.01
C ARG A 74 -0.55 -7.72 5.86
N PHE A 75 -1.09 -6.50 5.87
CA PHE A 75 -1.76 -5.87 4.74
C PHE A 75 -0.87 -4.74 4.21
N ASP A 76 -1.04 -4.35 2.95
CA ASP A 76 -0.20 -3.30 2.36
C ASP A 76 -0.66 -1.89 2.69
N LEU A 77 -1.97 -1.64 2.62
CA LEU A 77 -2.59 -0.38 3.05
C LEU A 77 -3.92 -0.64 3.76
N LEU A 78 -4.20 0.17 4.78
CA LEU A 78 -5.51 0.31 5.37
C LEU A 78 -5.92 1.78 5.31
N VAL A 79 -7.08 2.05 4.74
CA VAL A 79 -7.65 3.40 4.66
C VAL A 79 -8.82 3.50 5.60
N TYR A 80 -8.88 4.58 6.36
CA TYR A 80 -9.94 4.89 7.30
C TYR A 80 -10.93 5.91 6.72
N ASN A 81 -12.18 5.86 7.17
CA ASN A 81 -13.17 6.90 6.89
C ASN A 81 -13.03 8.10 7.87
N ALA A 82 -13.89 9.10 7.73
CA ALA A 82 -13.91 10.29 8.59
C ALA A 82 -14.19 9.96 10.07
N ASP A 83 -14.91 8.86 10.34
CA ASP A 83 -15.21 8.36 11.68
C ASP A 83 -14.08 7.47 12.24
N THR A 84 -12.90 7.47 11.60
CA THR A 84 -11.73 6.65 11.96
C THR A 84 -11.96 5.14 11.94
N GLN A 85 -12.97 4.69 11.21
CA GLN A 85 -13.25 3.26 11.03
C GLN A 85 -12.52 2.74 9.78
N PRO A 86 -11.99 1.50 9.81
CA PRO A 86 -11.49 0.81 8.63
C PRO A 86 -12.52 0.86 7.48
N PHE A 87 -12.09 1.32 6.31
CA PHE A 87 -12.96 1.52 5.14
C PHE A 87 -12.46 0.78 3.89
N MET A 88 -11.14 0.64 3.73
CA MET A 88 -10.58 -0.04 2.56
C MET A 88 -9.29 -0.74 2.94
N LEU A 89 -9.23 -2.03 2.65
CA LEU A 89 -8.02 -2.83 2.72
C LEU A 89 -7.42 -2.98 1.32
N VAL A 90 -6.12 -2.77 1.19
CA VAL A 90 -5.41 -2.93 -0.08
C VAL A 90 -4.27 -3.92 0.08
N GLU A 91 -4.17 -4.82 -0.91
CA GLU A 91 -3.00 -5.65 -1.16
C GLU A 91 -2.42 -5.27 -2.53
N CYS A 92 -1.16 -4.87 -2.54
CA CYS A 92 -0.37 -4.52 -3.71
C CYS A 92 0.49 -5.72 -4.13
N LYS A 93 0.66 -5.90 -5.43
CA LYS A 93 1.64 -6.84 -6.00
C LYS A 93 2.44 -6.14 -7.08
N ALA A 94 3.60 -6.69 -7.43
CA ALA A 94 4.34 -6.23 -8.60
C ALA A 94 3.47 -6.33 -9.86
N PRO A 95 3.62 -5.43 -10.86
CA PRO A 95 2.76 -5.43 -12.05
C PRO A 95 2.76 -6.73 -12.86
N SER A 96 3.84 -7.52 -12.78
CA SER A 96 3.98 -8.81 -13.45
C SER A 96 3.40 -10.00 -12.67
N VAL A 97 3.03 -9.81 -11.40
CA VAL A 97 2.54 -10.88 -10.53
C VAL A 97 1.03 -11.01 -10.71
N LYS A 98 0.57 -12.21 -11.07
CA LYS A 98 -0.86 -12.51 -11.17
C LYS A 98 -1.48 -12.57 -9.78
N ILE A 99 -2.66 -11.97 -9.63
CA ILE A 99 -3.48 -12.14 -8.42
C ILE A 99 -4.07 -13.55 -8.42
N THR A 100 -3.80 -14.32 -7.37
CA THR A 100 -4.26 -15.72 -7.21
C THR A 100 -5.39 -15.83 -6.20
N GLN A 101 -6.06 -16.98 -6.16
CA GLN A 101 -7.09 -17.28 -5.16
C GLN A 101 -6.56 -17.22 -3.71
N ASP A 102 -5.27 -17.52 -3.49
CA ASP A 102 -4.66 -17.40 -2.17
C ASP A 102 -4.61 -15.95 -1.70
N VAL A 103 -4.37 -14.99 -2.60
CA VAL A 103 -4.44 -13.54 -2.30
C VAL A 103 -5.85 -13.16 -1.87
N PHE A 104 -6.88 -13.65 -2.57
CA PHE A 104 -8.27 -13.42 -2.18
C PHE A 104 -8.60 -14.01 -0.81
N ARG A 105 -8.17 -15.26 -0.55
CA ARG A 105 -8.38 -15.91 0.75
C ARG A 105 -7.70 -15.13 1.87
N GLN A 106 -6.49 -14.63 1.64
CA GLN A 106 -5.77 -13.80 2.58
C GLN A 106 -6.55 -12.50 2.86
N MET A 107 -7.02 -11.80 1.82
CA MET A 107 -7.82 -10.58 1.99
C MET A 107 -9.13 -10.83 2.74
N ALA A 108 -9.82 -11.95 2.48
CA ALA A 108 -11.07 -12.30 3.16
C ALA A 108 -10.87 -12.49 4.68
N ILE A 109 -9.75 -13.10 5.10
CA ILE A 109 -9.42 -13.24 6.53
C ILE A 109 -9.27 -11.87 7.20
N TYR A 110 -8.56 -10.95 6.56
CA TYR A 110 -8.40 -9.60 7.10
C TYR A 110 -9.69 -8.80 7.08
N ASN A 111 -10.50 -8.97 6.05
CA ASN A 111 -11.79 -8.30 5.94
C ASN A 111 -12.68 -8.63 7.16
N MET A 112 -12.70 -9.91 7.57
CA MET A 112 -13.39 -10.33 8.78
C MET A 112 -12.82 -9.71 10.06
N ALA A 113 -11.49 -9.52 10.13
CA ALA A 113 -10.83 -8.95 11.31
C ALA A 113 -11.07 -7.44 11.45
N PHE A 114 -10.98 -6.68 10.35
CA PHE A 114 -11.15 -5.22 10.35
C PHE A 114 -12.58 -4.77 10.08
N ARG A 115 -13.49 -5.68 9.72
CA ARG A 115 -14.88 -5.40 9.33
C ARG A 115 -15.00 -4.34 8.24
N VAL A 116 -14.13 -4.49 7.24
CA VAL A 116 -14.19 -3.72 5.99
C VAL A 116 -15.18 -4.37 5.02
#